data_AF-A0A973FV90-F1
#
_entry.id   AF-A0A973FV90-F1
#
_cell.length_a   1.000
_cell.length_b   1.000
_cell.length_c   1.000
_cell.angle_alpha   90.00
_cell.angle_beta   90.00
_cell.angle_gamma   90.00
#
_symmetry.space_group_name_H-M   'P 1'
#
loop_
_entity.id
_entity.type
_entity.pdbx_description
1 polymer ?
#
loop_
_entity_poly.entity_id
_entity_poly.type
_entity_poly.pdbx_seq_one_letter_code
_entity_poly.pdbx_strand_id
1 'polypeptide(L)'
;ASGVPVKKILIAFLVLTVITGGVLSWFASTHPDGLEWSIEKVTGKGELAEQKQGIFAVLKELQEKTAFLPDYNFKPAVEKKDEGNSAPTWPGIEAGTSVSGIVGGAIVLAMIVFIGFALRAFKKRQN
;
A
#
# COMPACT_ATOMS: atom_id res chain seq x y z
N ALA A 1 12.37 -36.06 12.52
CA ALA A 1 12.13 -34.61 12.59
C ALA A 1 10.73 -34.33 12.09
N SER A 2 9.79 -33.99 12.98
CA SER A 2 8.42 -33.67 12.62
C SER A 2 8.43 -32.45 11.71
N GLY A 3 8.08 -32.64 10.44
CA GLY A 3 8.08 -31.58 9.45
C GLY A 3 7.21 -30.42 9.91
N VAL A 4 7.71 -29.20 9.80
CA VAL A 4 6.98 -27.98 10.13
C VAL A 4 5.64 -27.98 9.38
N PRO A 5 4.50 -27.73 10.05
CA PRO A 5 3.19 -27.77 9.40
C PRO A 5 2.96 -26.51 8.56
N VAL A 6 3.51 -26.49 7.33
CA VAL A 6 3.46 -25.36 6.40
C VAL A 6 2.04 -24.82 6.19
N LYS A 7 1.02 -25.70 6.15
CA LYS A 7 -0.38 -25.31 6.05
C LYS A 7 -0.85 -24.42 7.21
N LYS A 8 -0.45 -24.74 8.44
CA LYS A 8 -0.81 -23.95 9.63
C LYS A 8 -0.13 -22.59 9.62
N ILE A 9 1.12 -22.54 9.15
CA ILE A 9 1.89 -21.30 9.03
C ILE A 9 1.27 -20.36 7.98
N LEU A 10 0.90 -20.90 6.82
CA LEU A 10 0.24 -20.10 5.77
C LEU A 10 -1.09 -19.53 6.25
N ILE A 11 -1.89 -20.31 6.98
CA ILE A 11 -3.15 -19.82 7.57
C ILE A 11 -2.87 -18.72 8.59
N ALA A 12 -1.88 -18.89 9.46
CA ALA A 12 -1.50 -17.87 10.43
C ALA A 12 -1.07 -16.55 9.76
N PHE A 13 -0.23 -16.62 8.73
CA PHE A 13 0.19 -15.46 7.95
C PHE A 13 -0.99 -14.78 7.24
N LEU A 14 -1.89 -15.56 6.63
CA LEU A 14 -3.08 -15.02 5.98
C LEU A 14 -3.95 -14.23 6.97
N VAL A 15 -4.23 -14.83 8.14
CA VAL A 15 -5.02 -14.16 9.19
C VAL A 15 -4.32 -12.89 9.66
N LEU A 16 -3.01 -12.95 9.89
CA LEU A 16 -2.24 -11.79 10.30
C LEU A 16 -2.31 -10.67 9.26
N THR A 17 -2.16 -10.99 7.97
CA THR A 17 -2.26 -10.03 6.87
C THR A 17 -3.63 -9.36 6.79
N VAL A 18 -4.72 -10.09 7.01
CA VAL A 18 -6.06 -9.50 7.03
C VAL A 18 -6.22 -8.53 8.22
N ILE A 19 -5.72 -8.90 9.40
CA ILE A 19 -5.79 -8.05 10.59
C ILE A 19 -4.93 -6.79 10.41
N THR A 20 -3.69 -6.94 9.95
CA THR A 20 -2.75 -5.81 9.79
C THR A 20 -3.14 -4.90 8.64
N GLY A 21 -3.54 -5.46 7.49
CA GLY A 21 -3.95 -4.69 6.31
C GLY A 21 -5.36 -4.12 6.39
N GLY A 22 -6.24 -4.71 7.20
CA GLY A 22 -7.63 -4.29 7.36
C GLY A 22 -7.84 -3.33 8.54
N VAL A 23 -7.41 -3.73 9.73
CA VAL A 23 -7.72 -3.01 10.99
C VAL A 23 -6.59 -2.07 11.40
N LEU A 24 -5.34 -2.54 11.37
CA LEU A 24 -4.21 -1.69 11.78
C LEU A 24 -3.90 -0.58 10.76
N SER A 25 -4.32 -0.74 9.50
CA SER A 25 -4.16 0.30 8.48
C SER A 25 -4.96 1.57 8.77
N TRP A 26 -6.06 1.50 9.53
CA TRP A 26 -6.81 2.69 9.99
C TRP A 26 -6.01 3.58 10.94
N PHE A 27 -5.01 3.03 11.60
CA PHE A 27 -4.12 3.77 12.50
C PHE A 27 -2.93 4.39 11.76
N ALA A 28 -2.85 4.22 10.43
CA ALA A 28 -1.90 4.96 9.61
C ALA A 28 -2.07 6.47 9.84
N SER A 29 -0.95 7.19 9.82
CA SER A 29 -0.96 8.63 10.06
C SER A 29 -1.81 9.33 9.00
N THR A 30 -2.77 10.12 9.47
CA THR A 30 -3.58 11.03 8.64
C THR A 30 -2.88 12.38 8.41
N HIS A 31 -1.67 12.56 8.95
CA HIS A 31 -0.84 13.74 8.74
C HIS A 31 -0.09 13.65 7.41
N PRO A 32 0.30 14.80 6.83
CA PRO A 32 1.12 14.85 5.62
C PRO A 32 2.37 13.99 5.76
N ASP A 33 2.79 13.41 4.64
CA ASP A 33 3.88 12.45 4.66
C ASP A 33 5.22 13.13 5.02
N GLY A 34 6.22 12.34 5.40
CA GLY A 34 7.52 12.88 5.78
C GLY A 34 8.24 13.62 4.64
N LEU A 35 7.79 13.40 3.41
CA LEU A 35 8.32 14.05 2.20
C LEU A 35 7.79 15.49 2.13
N GLU A 36 6.48 15.68 2.28
CA GLU A 36 5.83 16.98 2.40
C GLU A 36 6.40 17.78 3.56
N TRP A 37 6.63 17.16 4.73
CA TRP A 37 7.33 17.83 5.85
C TRP A 37 8.73 18.30 5.48
N SER A 38 9.48 17.48 4.76
CA SER A 38 10.84 17.83 4.33
C SER A 38 10.84 18.97 3.32
N ILE A 39 9.89 18.95 2.38
CA ILE A 39 9.68 20.00 1.38
C ILE A 39 9.24 21.31 2.03
N GLU A 40 8.30 21.25 2.98
CA GLU A 40 7.82 22.40 3.72
C GLU A 40 8.96 23.06 4.50
N LYS A 41 9.81 22.26 5.14
CA LYS A 41 10.95 22.77 5.91
C LYS A 41 11.98 23.50 5.04
N VAL A 42 12.18 23.03 3.81
CA VAL A 42 13.18 23.58 2.88
C VAL A 42 12.62 24.76 2.08
N THR A 43 11.37 24.71 1.65
CA THR A 43 10.78 25.70 0.73
C THR A 43 9.89 26.73 1.41
N GLY A 44 9.51 26.50 2.68
CA GLY A 44 8.56 27.32 3.42
C GLY A 44 7.11 27.21 2.88
N LYS A 45 6.85 26.27 1.96
CA LYS A 45 5.53 26.00 1.37
C LYS A 45 5.22 24.52 1.54
N GLY A 46 4.00 24.19 1.98
CA GLY A 46 3.56 22.80 2.18
C GLY A 46 3.60 21.94 0.92
N GLU A 47 3.55 22.56 -0.26
CA GLU A 47 3.61 21.86 -1.55
C GLU A 47 4.52 22.59 -2.54
N LEU A 48 5.24 21.81 -3.36
CA LEU A 48 5.98 22.35 -4.50
C LEU A 48 5.01 22.82 -5.57
N ALA A 49 5.31 23.95 -6.22
CA ALA A 49 4.56 24.38 -7.39
C ALA A 49 4.62 23.27 -8.44
N GLU A 50 3.46 22.74 -8.84
CA GLU A 50 3.38 21.69 -9.86
C GLU A 50 4.17 22.11 -11.11
N GLN A 51 5.29 21.43 -11.33
CA GLN A 51 6.11 21.62 -12.50
C GLN A 51 5.36 21.00 -13.70
N LYS A 52 4.62 21.83 -14.43
CA LYS A 52 3.82 21.41 -15.60
C LYS A 52 4.67 21.04 -16.84
N GLN A 53 5.99 21.09 -16.74
CA GLN A 53 6.90 20.86 -17.87
C GLN A 53 8.12 20.03 -17.43
N GLY A 54 8.66 19.25 -18.37
CA GLY A 54 9.86 18.45 -18.16
C GLY A 54 9.61 17.06 -17.57
N ILE A 55 10.66 16.48 -16.98
CA ILE A 55 10.68 15.08 -16.51
C ILE A 55 9.65 14.84 -15.40
N PHE A 56 9.38 15.84 -14.55
CA PHE A 56 8.38 15.75 -13.48
C PHE A 56 6.97 15.51 -13.99
N ALA A 57 6.57 16.15 -15.09
CA ALA A 57 5.24 15.95 -15.70
C ALA A 57 5.09 14.53 -16.26
N VAL A 58 6.14 14.01 -16.91
CA VAL A 58 6.15 12.65 -17.46
C VAL A 58 6.11 11.61 -16.35
N LEU A 59 6.88 11.80 -15.27
CA LEU A 59 6.87 10.91 -14.11
C LEU A 59 5.52 10.94 -13.38
N LYS A 60 4.89 12.12 -13.24
CA LYS A 60 3.56 12.26 -12.66
C LYS A 60 2.52 11.52 -13.51
N GLU A 61 2.53 11.70 -14.83
CA GLU A 61 1.60 11.00 -15.73
C GLU A 61 1.80 9.48 -15.67
N LEU A 62 3.05 9.02 -15.60
CA LEU A 62 3.35 7.59 -15.42
C LEU A 62 2.88 7.07 -14.06
N GLN A 63 3.05 7.85 -12.99
CA GLN A 63 2.55 7.52 -11.65
C GLN A 63 1.03 7.46 -11.63
N GLU A 64 0.31 8.43 -12.18
CA GLU A 64 -1.16 8.45 -12.24
C GLU A 64 -1.73 7.27 -13.05
N LYS A 65 -1.02 6.87 -14.11
CA LYS A 65 -1.37 5.71 -14.95
C LYS A 65 -1.10 4.37 -14.26
N THR A 66 -0.02 4.27 -13.48
CA THR A 66 0.35 3.03 -12.77
C THR A 66 -0.29 2.91 -11.39
N ALA A 67 -0.74 4.02 -10.79
CA ALA A 67 -1.45 4.05 -9.53
C ALA A 67 -2.86 3.46 -9.72
N PHE A 68 -2.99 2.18 -9.38
CA PHE A 68 -4.27 1.49 -9.32
C PHE A 68 -5.15 2.02 -8.17
N LEU A 69 -4.54 2.42 -7.05
CA LEU A 69 -5.16 3.00 -5.86
C LEU A 69 -4.46 4.32 -5.50
N PRO A 70 -4.83 5.45 -6.13
CA PRO A 70 -4.26 6.75 -5.78
C PRO A 70 -4.57 7.08 -4.32
N ASP A 71 -3.56 7.56 -3.60
CA ASP A 71 -3.65 7.91 -2.18
C ASP A 71 -4.25 6.80 -1.30
N TYR A 72 -3.98 5.54 -1.65
CA TYR A 72 -4.51 4.35 -0.96
C TYR A 72 -6.04 4.24 -1.00
N ASN A 73 -6.69 4.98 -1.90
CA ASN A 73 -8.13 5.01 -2.09
C ASN A 73 -8.52 4.64 -3.52
N PHE A 74 -9.80 4.38 -3.74
CA PHE A 74 -10.32 4.09 -5.06
C PHE A 74 -10.31 5.35 -5.92
N LYS A 75 -10.01 5.19 -7.22
CA LYS A 75 -10.21 6.28 -8.19
C LYS A 75 -11.67 6.75 -8.09
N PRO A 76 -11.95 8.05 -7.91
CA PRO A 76 -13.31 8.54 -7.88
C PRO A 76 -13.94 8.27 -9.25
N ALA A 77 -14.87 7.33 -9.30
CA ALA A 77 -15.76 7.20 -10.45
C ALA A 77 -16.64 8.45 -10.46
N VAL A 78 -16.66 9.15 -11.59
CA VAL A 78 -17.61 10.25 -11.85
C VAL A 78 -18.99 9.74 -11.44
N GLU A 79 -19.60 10.41 -10.46
CA GLU A 79 -20.85 10.05 -9.75
C GLU A 79 -20.75 9.09 -8.55
N LYS A 80 -20.17 9.58 -7.44
CA LYS A 80 -20.86 9.53 -6.13
C LYS A 80 -20.73 10.88 -5.42
N LYS A 81 -21.89 11.48 -5.17
CA LYS A 81 -22.07 12.62 -4.25
C LYS A 81 -21.77 12.18 -2.82
N ASP A 82 -21.17 13.11 -2.09
CA ASP A 82 -21.10 13.23 -0.63
C ASP A 82 -20.45 12.08 0.14
N GLU A 83 -19.17 12.23 0.48
CA GLU A 83 -18.78 12.32 1.90
C GLU A 83 -17.72 13.42 2.04
N GLY A 84 -17.98 14.32 2.98
CA GLY A 84 -17.39 15.65 3.04
C GLY A 84 -15.91 15.67 3.36
N ASN A 85 -15.30 16.79 2.94
CA ASN A 85 -14.09 17.41 3.46
C ASN A 85 -14.14 17.51 5.00
N SER A 86 -13.95 16.38 5.67
CA SER A 86 -13.87 16.26 7.11
C SER A 86 -12.40 16.28 7.47
N ALA A 87 -12.02 17.10 8.45
CA ALA A 87 -10.66 17.17 8.96
C ALA A 87 -10.11 15.75 9.22
N PRO A 88 -8.80 15.51 8.99
CA PRO A 88 -8.20 14.19 9.18
C PRO A 88 -8.46 13.71 10.61
N THR A 89 -9.46 12.82 10.76
CA THR A 89 -9.88 12.30 12.05
C THR A 89 -9.10 11.01 12.27
N TRP A 90 -8.25 10.99 13.29
CA TRP A 90 -7.48 9.79 13.63
C TRP A 90 -8.25 8.95 14.66
N PRO A 91 -8.45 7.65 14.45
CA PRO A 91 -8.01 6.84 13.30
C PRO A 91 -8.84 7.10 12.03
N GLY A 92 -8.15 7.14 10.88
CA GLY A 92 -8.73 7.43 9.57
C GLY A 92 -9.45 6.21 8.98
N ILE A 93 -10.69 5.98 9.43
CA ILE A 93 -11.50 4.84 9.01
C ILE A 93 -12.01 5.08 7.59
N GLU A 94 -11.27 4.59 6.60
CA GLU A 94 -11.66 4.65 5.20
C GLU A 94 -11.67 3.24 4.58
N ALA A 95 -12.68 2.95 3.75
CA ALA A 95 -12.76 1.67 3.07
C ALA A 95 -11.59 1.47 2.08
N GLY A 96 -11.05 2.56 1.53
CA GLY A 96 -9.89 2.53 0.63
C GLY A 96 -8.63 2.00 1.31
N THR A 97 -8.29 2.51 2.50
CA THR A 97 -7.06 2.15 3.23
C THR A 97 -7.05 0.68 3.68
N SER A 98 -8.21 0.12 4.05
CA SER A 98 -8.33 -1.32 4.33
C SER A 98 -8.15 -2.17 3.06
N VAL A 99 -8.76 -1.78 1.95
CA VAL A 99 -8.68 -2.58 0.71
C VAL A 99 -7.25 -2.54 0.16
N SER A 100 -6.62 -1.37 0.13
CA SER A 100 -5.23 -1.24 -0.30
C SER A 100 -4.27 -2.00 0.61
N GLY A 101 -4.47 -1.97 1.93
CA GLY A 101 -3.69 -2.75 2.89
C GLY A 101 -3.82 -4.27 2.69
N ILE A 102 -5.04 -4.78 2.48
CA ILE A 102 -5.27 -6.20 2.21
C ILE A 102 -4.66 -6.62 0.87
N VAL A 103 -4.85 -5.83 -0.19
CA VAL A 103 -4.30 -6.12 -1.53
C VAL A 103 -2.78 -6.13 -1.49
N GLY A 104 -2.16 -5.11 -0.88
CA GLY A 104 -0.70 -5.04 -0.71
C GLY A 104 -0.16 -6.23 0.08
N GLY A 105 -0.82 -6.57 1.18
CA GLY A 105 -0.47 -7.74 1.98
C GLY A 105 -0.58 -9.07 1.22
N ALA A 106 -1.63 -9.24 0.41
CA ALA A 106 -1.81 -10.42 -0.43
C ALA A 106 -0.69 -10.57 -1.47
N ILE A 107 -0.26 -9.46 -2.10
CA ILE A 107 0.86 -9.44 -3.05
C ILE A 107 2.16 -9.90 -2.36
N VAL A 108 2.45 -9.39 -1.15
CA VAL A 108 3.63 -9.81 -0.39
C VAL A 108 3.60 -11.30 -0.06
N LEU A 109 2.46 -11.83 0.40
CA LEU A 109 2.32 -13.27 0.66
C LEU A 109 2.54 -14.11 -0.59
N ALA A 110 2.00 -13.68 -1.74
CA ALA A 110 2.22 -14.37 -3.01
C ALA A 110 3.70 -14.40 -3.40
N MET A 111 4.43 -13.29 -3.22
CA MET A 111 5.87 -13.23 -3.48
C MET A 111 6.66 -14.16 -2.55
N ILE A 112 6.36 -14.19 -1.26
CA ILE A 112 7.01 -15.09 -0.29
C ILE A 112 6.81 -16.56 -0.69
N VAL A 113 5.58 -16.94 -1.06
CA VAL A 113 5.27 -18.30 -1.52
C VAL A 113 6.02 -18.64 -2.80
N PHE A 114 6.06 -17.71 -3.76
CA PHE A 114 6.76 -17.89 -5.04
C PHE A 114 8.27 -18.11 -4.84
N ILE A 115 8.92 -17.28 -4.03
CA ILE A 115 10.35 -17.41 -3.70
C ILE A 115 10.61 -18.74 -3.00
N GLY A 116 9.77 -19.11 -2.03
CA GLY A 116 9.88 -20.40 -1.34
C GLY A 116 9.76 -21.60 -2.30
N PHE A 117 8.86 -21.52 -3.28
CA PHE A 117 8.72 -22.55 -4.31
C PHE A 117 9.92 -22.61 -5.25
N ALA A 118 10.43 -21.46 -5.70
CA ALA A 118 11.63 -21.37 -6.53
C ALA A 118 12.84 -22.01 -5.84
N LEU A 119 13.11 -21.65 -4.59
CA LEU A 119 14.20 -22.25 -3.79
C LEU A 119 14.06 -23.76 -3.65
N ARG A 120 12.83 -24.26 -3.42
CA ARG A 120 12.56 -25.70 -3.37
C ARG A 120 12.82 -26.39 -4.70
N ALA A 121 12.43 -25.77 -5.82
CA ALA A 121 12.67 -26.30 -7.15
C ALA A 121 14.17 -26.36 -7.49
N PHE A 122 14.94 -25.32 -7.13
CA PHE A 122 16.40 -25.32 -7.30
C PHE A 122 17.08 -26.39 -6.45
N LYS A 123 16.67 -26.55 -5.18
CA LYS A 123 17.20 -27.61 -4.31
C LYS A 123 16.89 -29.02 -4.85
N LYS A 124 15.71 -29.23 -5.45
CA LYS A 124 15.35 -30.52 -6.07
C LYS A 124 16.13 -30.81 -7.37
N ARG A 125 16.66 -29.78 -8.05
CA ARG A 125 17.49 -29.96 -9.24
C ARG A 125 18.97 -30.23 -8.93
N GLN A 126 19.43 -29.87 -7.73
CA GLN A 126 20.81 -30.14 -7.28
C GLN A 126 20.98 -31.49 -6.58
N ASN A 127 19.88 -32.11 -6.14
CA ASN A 127 19.83 -33.49 -5.65
C ASN A 127 19.40 -34.44 -6.77
#